data_AF-A0A317SDJ7-F1
#
_entry.id   AF-A0A317SDJ7-F1
#
_cell.length_a   1.000
_cell.length_b   1.000
_cell.length_c   1.000
_cell.angle_alpha   90.00
_cell.angle_beta   90.00
_cell.angle_gamma   90.00
#
_symmetry.space_group_name_H-M   'P 1'
#
loop_
_entity.id
_entity.type
_entity.pdbx_description
1 polymer ?
#
loop_
_entity_poly.entity_id
_entity_poly.type
_entity_poly.pdbx_seq_one_letter_code
_entity_poly.pdbx_strand_id
1 'polypeptide(L)'
;CGTLCGVGYTRYPHLDIIKRVALWLVPVFIVVGNFQFPPLGPLNSFCIAIHLFGDPIHTVYSLLVKLELSRRIRSRWVDSPPPVREGELCENEKQRRSALGDIATVNVLFDEWDYNAVVVYSQMRSLFDQLRGEKRTNFIAACREATHRLADSRVNDSLRTWIAVGSYIVGVISAFLKTLESGASNRTAHTIAFALLYSWLIPAVVISASVGGFASTRVGRRVVREIQDELQDDWEISDPADITYPSTVRFPFSESLILEDSTALEESFSFFGSYSFRHNMSLKLPSPSALETERTHSWNRPNWLLLLLSCIPILIATFTAVLLSWMHPPNGLGCRSMTQIAFCATWFLSTLFTKLT
;
A
#
# COMPACT_ATOMS: atom_id res chain seq x y z
N CYS A 1 19.69 -35.92 -9.22
CA CYS A 1 18.51 -35.55 -10.03
C CYS A 1 17.92 -36.77 -10.74
N GLY A 2 18.66 -37.46 -11.62
CA GLY A 2 18.15 -38.65 -12.32
C GLY A 2 17.61 -39.77 -11.40
N THR A 3 18.25 -39.99 -10.25
CA THR A 3 17.82 -40.97 -9.23
C THR A 3 16.58 -40.56 -8.43
N LEU A 4 16.36 -39.26 -8.21
CA LEU A 4 15.25 -38.75 -7.38
C LEU A 4 14.05 -38.25 -8.21
N CYS A 5 14.31 -37.77 -9.42
CA CYS A 5 13.33 -37.13 -10.30
C CYS A 5 13.03 -37.96 -11.56
N GLY A 6 13.77 -39.06 -11.79
CA GLY A 6 13.69 -39.84 -13.02
C GLY A 6 14.50 -39.26 -14.17
N VAL A 7 14.54 -39.98 -15.28
CA VAL A 7 15.23 -39.56 -16.52
C VAL A 7 14.21 -38.96 -17.48
N GLY A 8 14.49 -37.76 -17.99
CA GLY A 8 13.68 -37.08 -19.01
C GLY A 8 12.66 -36.07 -18.46
N TYR A 9 11.91 -35.46 -19.38
CA TYR A 9 10.78 -34.60 -19.06
C TYR A 9 9.48 -35.34 -19.41
N THR A 10 8.45 -35.20 -18.57
CA THR A 10 7.10 -35.68 -18.91
C THR A 10 6.19 -34.48 -18.95
N ARG A 11 5.51 -34.28 -20.08
CA ARG A 11 4.50 -33.23 -20.19
C ARG A 11 3.32 -33.57 -19.29
N TYR A 12 2.81 -32.59 -18.56
CA TYR A 12 1.58 -32.78 -17.79
C TYR A 12 0.39 -33.02 -18.73
N PRO A 13 -0.52 -33.94 -18.40
CA PRO A 13 -1.80 -34.03 -19.09
C PRO A 13 -2.50 -32.67 -19.07
N HIS A 14 -3.10 -32.26 -20.19
CA HIS A 14 -3.76 -30.96 -20.29
C HIS A 14 -4.82 -30.74 -19.20
N LEU A 15 -5.58 -31.79 -18.87
CA LEU A 15 -6.58 -31.76 -17.80
C LEU A 15 -5.98 -31.50 -16.42
N ASP A 16 -4.77 -31.98 -16.14
CA ASP A 16 -4.09 -31.72 -14.87
C ASP A 16 -3.62 -30.27 -14.78
N ILE A 17 -3.14 -29.69 -15.89
CA ILE A 17 -2.77 -28.28 -15.95
C ILE A 17 -3.98 -27.40 -15.67
N ILE A 18 -5.10 -27.65 -16.38
CA ILE A 18 -6.34 -26.89 -16.20
C ILE A 18 -6.84 -26.98 -14.75
N LYS A 19 -6.86 -28.19 -14.17
CA LYS A 19 -7.25 -28.39 -12.76
C LYS A 19 -6.35 -27.61 -11.81
N ARG A 20 -5.03 -27.57 -12.04
CA ARG A 20 -4.09 -26.81 -11.20
C ARG A 20 -4.28 -25.30 -11.34
N VAL A 21 -4.47 -24.81 -12.57
CA VAL A 21 -4.75 -23.40 -12.83
C VAL A 21 -6.05 -22.98 -12.12
N ALA A 22 -7.13 -23.75 -12.28
CA ALA A 22 -8.41 -23.48 -11.65
C ALA A 22 -8.34 -23.55 -10.11
N LEU A 23 -7.59 -24.51 -9.56
CA LEU A 23 -7.51 -24.72 -8.11
C LEU A 23 -6.63 -23.68 -7.39
N TRP A 24 -5.61 -23.15 -8.07
CA TRP A 24 -4.57 -22.33 -7.43
C TRP A 24 -4.46 -20.93 -7.98
N LEU A 25 -4.38 -20.82 -9.30
CA LEU A 25 -4.12 -19.54 -9.95
C LEU A 25 -5.36 -18.66 -9.92
N VAL A 26 -6.56 -19.24 -10.06
CA VAL A 26 -7.82 -18.51 -9.96
C VAL A 26 -8.00 -17.88 -8.57
N PRO A 27 -7.85 -18.61 -7.43
CA PRO A 27 -7.89 -17.98 -6.11
C PRO A 27 -6.85 -16.87 -5.92
N VAL A 28 -5.62 -17.05 -6.43
CA VAL A 28 -4.59 -16.00 -6.40
C VAL A 28 -5.05 -14.77 -7.16
N PHE A 29 -5.58 -14.92 -8.38
CA PHE A 29 -6.12 -13.80 -9.15
C PHE A 29 -7.34 -13.17 -8.50
N ILE A 30 -8.19 -13.94 -7.82
CA ILE A 30 -9.31 -13.39 -7.06
C ILE A 30 -8.79 -12.52 -5.92
N VAL A 31 -7.79 -12.99 -5.15
CA VAL A 31 -7.17 -12.21 -4.07
C VAL A 31 -6.51 -10.95 -4.63
N VAL A 32 -5.73 -11.07 -5.71
CA VAL A 32 -5.06 -9.94 -6.38
C VAL A 32 -6.07 -8.96 -6.95
N GLY A 33 -7.18 -9.42 -7.52
CA GLY A 33 -8.25 -8.56 -8.02
C GLY A 33 -9.01 -7.80 -6.93
N ASN A 34 -8.75 -8.08 -5.66
CA ASN A 34 -9.20 -7.30 -4.50
C ASN A 34 -8.12 -6.38 -3.93
N PHE A 35 -6.89 -6.43 -4.47
CA PHE A 35 -5.89 -5.43 -4.17
C PHE A 35 -6.37 -4.06 -4.69
N GLN A 36 -6.24 -3.02 -3.86
CA GLN A 36 -6.64 -1.68 -4.26
C GLN A 36 -5.59 -1.13 -5.23
N PHE A 37 -5.86 -1.27 -6.52
CA PHE A 37 -5.11 -0.61 -7.58
C PHE A 37 -5.61 0.82 -7.75
N PRO A 38 -4.72 1.80 -7.95
CA PRO A 38 -5.16 3.14 -8.30
C PRO A 38 -5.91 3.04 -9.64
N PRO A 39 -6.94 3.88 -9.88
CA PRO A 39 -7.73 3.88 -11.11
C PRO A 39 -6.95 4.50 -12.29
N LEU A 40 -5.73 4.01 -12.50
CA LEU A 40 -4.86 4.28 -13.62
C LEU A 40 -5.20 3.27 -14.69
N GLY A 41 -5.17 3.68 -15.96
CA GLY A 41 -5.53 2.82 -17.10
C GLY A 41 -4.86 1.43 -17.07
N PRO A 42 -5.33 0.49 -17.90
CA PRO A 42 -4.97 -0.93 -17.79
C PRO A 42 -3.45 -1.20 -17.81
N LEU A 43 -2.66 -0.40 -18.54
CA LEU A 43 -1.19 -0.53 -18.57
C LEU A 43 -0.55 -0.19 -17.21
N ASN A 44 -0.99 0.88 -16.55
CA ASN A 44 -0.45 1.28 -15.25
C ASN A 44 -0.86 0.27 -14.16
N SER A 45 -2.11 -0.18 -14.19
CA SER A 45 -2.58 -1.28 -13.33
C SER A 45 -1.73 -2.55 -13.52
N PHE A 46 -1.36 -2.87 -14.76
CA PHE A 46 -0.47 -3.98 -15.07
C PHE A 46 0.96 -3.79 -14.54
N CYS A 47 1.55 -2.60 -14.70
CA CYS A 47 2.85 -2.28 -14.11
C CYS A 47 2.85 -2.40 -12.58
N ILE A 48 1.78 -1.95 -11.93
CA ILE A 48 1.61 -2.10 -10.48
C ILE A 48 1.46 -3.57 -10.09
N ALA A 49 0.73 -4.37 -10.87
CA ALA A 49 0.66 -5.81 -10.65
C ALA A 49 2.04 -6.48 -10.80
N ILE A 50 2.83 -6.10 -11.81
CA ILE A 50 4.22 -6.56 -11.95
C ILE A 50 5.02 -6.21 -10.70
N HIS A 51 4.92 -4.99 -10.21
CA HIS A 51 5.62 -4.58 -8.99
C HIS A 51 5.16 -5.38 -7.77
N LEU A 52 3.84 -5.56 -7.59
CA LEU A 52 3.26 -6.37 -6.51
C LEU A 52 3.90 -7.76 -6.46
N PHE A 53 4.05 -8.43 -7.60
CA PHE A 53 4.67 -9.77 -7.66
C PHE A 53 6.21 -9.76 -7.68
N GLY A 54 6.82 -8.70 -8.21
CA GLY A 54 8.27 -8.58 -8.38
C GLY A 54 9.00 -8.08 -7.12
N ASP A 55 8.36 -7.23 -6.31
CA ASP A 55 8.89 -6.72 -5.05
C ASP A 55 7.79 -6.70 -3.97
N PRO A 56 7.40 -7.88 -3.44
CA PRO A 56 6.34 -8.00 -2.46
C PRO A 56 6.70 -7.36 -1.11
N ILE A 57 7.98 -7.36 -0.75
CA ILE A 57 8.46 -6.75 0.50
C ILE A 57 8.31 -5.24 0.41
N HIS A 58 8.78 -4.60 -0.67
CA HIS A 58 8.57 -3.15 -0.87
C HIS A 58 7.09 -2.81 -0.97
N THR A 59 6.29 -3.67 -1.60
CA THR A 59 4.84 -3.47 -1.68
C THR A 59 4.18 -3.41 -0.30
N VAL A 60 4.42 -4.42 0.54
CA VAL A 60 3.90 -4.43 1.93
C VAL A 60 4.51 -3.29 2.74
N TYR A 61 5.80 -3.00 2.57
CA TYR A 61 6.49 -1.91 3.26
C TYR A 61 5.87 -0.54 2.95
N SER A 62 5.59 -0.25 1.68
CA SER A 62 4.95 1.00 1.24
C SER A 62 3.58 1.18 1.88
N LEU A 63 2.78 0.11 1.94
CA LEU A 63 1.46 0.15 2.56
C LEU A 63 1.55 0.41 4.07
N LEU A 64 2.51 -0.24 4.76
CA LEU A 64 2.77 -0.01 6.19
C LEU A 64 3.26 1.42 6.45
N VAL A 65 4.12 1.96 5.59
CA VAL A 65 4.61 3.35 5.67
C VAL A 65 3.44 4.32 5.52
N LYS A 66 2.53 4.10 4.56
CA LYS A 66 1.34 4.94 4.37
C LYS A 66 0.46 4.94 5.63
N LEU A 67 0.15 3.78 6.20
CA LEU A 67 -0.62 3.69 7.45
C LEU A 67 0.07 4.38 8.63
N GLU A 68 1.38 4.21 8.77
CA GLU A 68 2.15 4.85 9.84
C GLU A 68 2.22 6.37 9.67
N LEU A 69 2.38 6.87 8.44
CA LEU A 69 2.37 8.30 8.14
C LEU A 69 1.02 8.92 8.48
N SER A 70 -0.09 8.29 8.07
CA SER A 70 -1.43 8.74 8.44
C SER A 70 -1.63 8.79 9.96
N ARG A 71 -1.15 7.75 10.67
CA ARG A 71 -1.21 7.70 12.13
C ARG A 71 -0.43 8.83 12.78
N ARG A 72 0.78 9.14 12.29
CA ARG A 72 1.65 10.20 12.83
C ARG A 72 1.08 11.59 12.61
N ILE A 73 0.60 11.88 11.40
CA ILE A 73 -0.02 13.17 11.08
C ILE A 73 -1.27 13.36 11.97
N ARG A 74 -2.12 12.34 12.07
CA ARG A 74 -3.29 12.37 12.97
C ARG A 74 -2.91 12.59 14.43
N SER A 75 -1.92 11.86 14.93
CA SER A 75 -1.45 12.01 16.31
C SER A 75 -0.92 13.42 16.58
N ARG A 76 -0.19 14.03 15.63
CA ARG A 76 0.26 15.42 15.78
C ARG A 76 -0.90 16.42 15.83
N TRP A 77 -1.91 16.25 14.99
CA TRP A 77 -3.07 17.14 15.01
C TRP A 77 -3.94 16.96 16.26
N VAL A 78 -4.15 15.72 16.72
CA VAL A 78 -5.12 15.40 17.79
C VAL A 78 -4.49 15.37 19.18
N ASP A 79 -3.31 14.74 19.32
CA ASP A 79 -2.64 14.54 20.61
C ASP A 79 -1.70 15.71 20.95
N SER A 80 -1.27 16.49 19.95
CA SER A 80 -0.51 17.75 20.10
C SER A 80 -1.22 18.91 19.41
N PRO A 81 -2.46 19.21 19.84
CA PRO A 81 -3.30 20.16 19.14
C PRO A 81 -2.70 21.58 19.25
N PRO A 82 -2.93 22.44 18.24
CA PRO A 82 -2.54 23.84 18.30
C PRO A 82 -3.16 24.53 19.51
N PRO A 83 -2.47 25.53 20.11
CA PRO A 83 -2.99 26.24 21.27
C PRO A 83 -4.34 26.89 20.93
N VAL A 84 -5.31 26.75 21.83
CA VAL A 84 -6.61 27.43 21.68
C VAL A 84 -6.38 28.91 21.93
N ARG A 85 -6.81 29.76 21.00
CA ARG A 85 -6.79 31.21 21.21
C ARG A 85 -8.08 31.67 21.88
N GLU A 86 -8.00 32.72 22.69
CA GLU A 86 -9.18 33.33 23.32
C GLU A 86 -10.22 33.70 22.26
N GLY A 87 -11.47 33.28 22.47
CA GLY A 87 -12.59 33.52 21.54
C GLY A 87 -12.88 32.40 20.54
N GLU A 88 -12.09 31.31 20.52
CA GLU A 88 -12.38 30.16 19.65
C GLU A 88 -13.47 29.27 20.26
N LEU A 89 -14.66 29.29 19.63
CA LEU A 89 -15.79 28.41 19.94
C LEU A 89 -15.51 26.96 19.52
N CYS A 90 -14.79 26.22 20.37
CA CYS A 90 -14.99 24.78 20.46
C CYS A 90 -15.77 24.52 21.75
N GLU A 91 -17.09 24.38 21.64
CA GLU A 91 -17.96 24.12 22.80
C GLU A 91 -17.59 22.81 23.53
N ASN A 92 -16.91 21.88 22.84
CA ASN A 92 -16.53 20.58 23.39
C ASN A 92 -15.16 20.09 22.87
N GLU A 93 -14.35 19.50 23.76
CA GLU A 93 -13.10 18.83 23.42
C GLU A 93 -13.29 17.74 22.35
N LYS A 94 -14.41 17.02 22.37
CA LYS A 94 -14.76 16.01 21.35
C LYS A 94 -14.89 16.62 19.96
N GLN A 95 -15.55 17.78 19.85
CA GLN A 95 -15.72 18.49 18.59
C GLN A 95 -14.38 18.99 18.06
N ARG A 96 -13.55 19.54 18.96
CA ARG A 96 -12.17 19.95 18.62
C ARG A 96 -11.34 18.78 18.10
N ARG A 97 -11.35 17.62 18.78
CA ARG A 97 -10.62 16.43 18.32
C ARG A 97 -11.13 15.92 16.98
N SER A 98 -12.44 16.00 16.72
CA SER A 98 -13.01 15.64 15.42
C SER A 98 -12.50 16.57 14.32
N ALA A 99 -12.61 17.88 14.51
CA ALA A 99 -12.16 18.88 13.55
C ALA A 99 -10.66 18.75 13.20
N LEU A 100 -9.82 18.52 14.22
CA LEU A 100 -8.39 18.29 14.01
C LEU A 100 -8.11 16.95 13.30
N GLY A 101 -8.96 15.95 13.50
CA GLY A 101 -8.94 14.70 12.75
C GLY A 101 -9.31 14.87 11.27
N ASP A 102 -10.26 15.76 10.97
CA ASP A 102 -10.66 16.09 9.60
C ASP A 102 -9.50 16.80 8.87
N ILE A 103 -8.87 17.78 9.52
CA ILE A 103 -7.67 18.46 9.00
C ILE A 103 -6.53 17.46 8.75
N ALA A 104 -6.30 16.52 9.69
CA ALA A 104 -5.29 15.48 9.50
C ALA A 104 -5.59 14.58 8.30
N THR A 105 -6.87 14.29 8.03
CA THR A 105 -7.28 13.47 6.88
C THR A 105 -7.02 14.20 5.57
N VAL A 106 -7.36 15.49 5.49
CA VAL A 106 -7.03 16.34 4.34
C VAL A 106 -5.52 16.46 4.17
N ASN A 107 -4.74 16.55 5.26
CA ASN A 107 -3.29 16.62 5.19
C ASN A 107 -2.67 15.35 4.59
N VAL A 108 -3.15 14.18 5.00
CA VAL A 108 -2.74 12.88 4.46
C VAL A 108 -3.12 12.72 2.99
N LEU A 109 -4.18 13.40 2.50
CA LEU A 109 -4.56 13.34 1.10
C LEU A 109 -3.44 13.81 0.17
N PHE A 110 -2.65 14.80 0.58
CA PHE A 110 -1.52 15.29 -0.21
C PHE A 110 -0.42 14.23 -0.39
N ASP A 111 -0.27 13.33 0.56
CA ASP A 111 0.63 12.18 0.47
C ASP A 111 0.34 11.26 -0.72
N GLU A 112 -0.91 11.26 -1.18
CA GLU A 112 -1.35 10.46 -2.32
C GLU A 112 -1.02 11.11 -3.65
N TRP A 113 -0.63 12.37 -3.65
CA TRP A 113 -0.29 13.13 -4.85
C TRP A 113 1.22 13.22 -5.02
N ASP A 114 1.94 12.32 -4.38
CA ASP A 114 3.40 12.32 -4.27
C ASP A 114 3.97 13.55 -3.54
N TYR A 115 3.13 14.36 -2.88
CA TYR A 115 3.64 15.38 -1.99
C TYR A 115 4.20 14.75 -0.74
N ASN A 116 5.29 15.34 -0.28
CA ASN A 116 5.78 15.02 1.04
C ASN A 116 4.77 15.56 2.07
N ALA A 117 3.86 14.69 2.54
CA ALA A 117 2.84 15.07 3.52
C ALA A 117 3.44 15.66 4.80
N VAL A 118 4.71 15.38 5.07
CA VAL A 118 5.47 16.02 6.14
C VAL A 118 5.67 17.52 5.90
N VAL A 119 6.01 17.91 4.67
CA VAL A 119 6.17 19.32 4.27
C VAL A 119 4.80 20.00 4.31
N VAL A 120 3.79 19.36 3.73
CA VAL A 120 2.41 19.87 3.72
C VAL A 120 1.85 20.00 5.14
N TYR A 121 2.21 19.09 6.06
CA TYR A 121 1.92 19.23 7.49
C TYR A 121 2.41 20.56 8.05
N SER A 122 3.66 20.95 7.78
CA SER A 122 4.19 22.22 8.27
C SER A 122 3.47 23.43 7.69
N GLN A 123 3.11 23.38 6.40
CA GLN A 123 2.38 24.45 5.70
C GLN A 123 0.93 24.56 6.20
N MET A 124 0.19 23.45 6.26
CA MET A 124 -1.18 23.43 6.82
C MET A 124 -1.20 23.85 8.28
N ARG A 125 -0.15 23.52 9.05
CA ARG A 125 -0.04 23.98 10.44
C ARG A 125 0.17 25.48 10.52
N SER A 126 1.10 26.04 9.73
CA SER A 126 1.32 27.48 9.64
C SER A 126 0.04 28.22 9.23
N LEU A 127 -0.63 27.74 8.18
CA LEU A 127 -1.91 28.27 7.70
C LEU A 127 -2.95 28.27 8.83
N PHE A 128 -3.14 27.14 9.50
CA PHE A 128 -4.10 27.03 10.60
C PHE A 128 -3.79 28.00 11.76
N ASP A 129 -2.51 28.19 12.08
CA ASP A 129 -2.07 29.12 13.12
C ASP A 129 -2.19 30.60 12.69
N GLN A 130 -2.14 30.90 11.39
CA GLN A 130 -2.36 32.26 10.87
C GLN A 130 -3.86 32.63 10.84
N LEU A 131 -4.72 31.68 10.45
CA LEU A 131 -6.16 31.91 10.34
C LEU A 131 -6.78 32.26 11.71
N ARG A 132 -7.70 33.24 11.70
CA ARG A 132 -8.41 33.74 12.90
C ARG A 132 -9.90 33.94 12.62
N GLY A 133 -10.70 33.86 13.67
CA GLY A 133 -12.14 34.15 13.63
C GLY A 133 -12.86 33.31 12.57
N GLU A 134 -13.68 33.97 11.76
CA GLU A 134 -14.52 33.37 10.73
C GLU A 134 -13.72 32.57 9.69
N LYS A 135 -12.56 33.06 9.25
CA LYS A 135 -11.72 32.35 8.28
C LYS A 135 -11.26 30.98 8.79
N ARG A 136 -10.93 30.88 10.08
CA ARG A 136 -10.53 29.61 10.70
C ARG A 136 -11.72 28.66 10.84
N THR A 137 -12.91 29.17 11.16
CA THR A 137 -14.12 28.33 11.20
C THR A 137 -14.50 27.83 9.81
N ASN A 138 -14.35 28.66 8.77
CA ASN A 138 -14.60 28.27 7.38
C ASN A 138 -13.60 27.21 6.93
N PHE A 139 -12.31 27.35 7.26
CA PHE A 139 -11.31 26.31 6.98
C PHE A 139 -11.64 24.97 7.64
N ILE A 140 -12.04 24.98 8.92
CA ILE A 140 -12.45 23.77 9.64
C ILE A 140 -13.69 23.15 8.99
N ALA A 141 -14.68 23.98 8.63
CA ALA A 141 -15.90 23.52 7.96
C ALA A 141 -15.58 22.91 6.57
N ALA A 142 -14.70 23.55 5.80
CA ALA A 142 -14.24 23.06 4.50
C ALA A 142 -13.49 21.73 4.65
N CYS A 143 -12.59 21.60 5.64
CA CYS A 143 -11.90 20.34 5.94
C CYS A 143 -12.86 19.21 6.37
N ARG A 144 -13.91 19.56 7.11
CA ARG A 144 -14.94 18.61 7.52
C ARG A 144 -15.77 18.13 6.32
N GLU A 145 -16.25 19.04 5.49
CA GLU A 145 -16.98 18.72 4.25
C GLU A 145 -16.12 17.89 3.30
N ALA A 146 -14.86 18.30 3.13
CA ALA A 146 -13.83 17.54 2.41
C ALA A 146 -13.71 16.10 2.93
N THR A 147 -13.58 15.93 4.24
CA THR A 147 -13.44 14.60 4.86
C THR A 147 -14.69 13.75 4.67
N HIS A 148 -15.89 14.33 4.76
CA HIS A 148 -17.14 13.63 4.46
C HIS A 148 -17.17 13.15 2.99
N ARG A 149 -16.86 14.02 2.04
CA ARG A 149 -16.79 13.64 0.60
C ARG A 149 -15.74 12.56 0.34
N LEU A 150 -14.57 12.67 0.97
CA LEU A 150 -13.52 11.65 0.87
C LEU A 150 -14.02 10.32 1.43
N ALA A 151 -14.67 10.32 2.60
CA ALA A 151 -15.24 9.12 3.21
C ALA A 151 -16.32 8.49 2.32
N ASP A 152 -17.22 9.29 1.75
CA ASP A 152 -18.29 8.82 0.87
C ASP A 152 -17.77 8.27 -0.47
N SER A 153 -16.65 8.83 -0.96
CA SER A 153 -15.99 8.37 -2.19
C SER A 153 -15.07 7.17 -1.99
N ARG A 154 -14.82 6.78 -0.73
CA ARG A 154 -13.92 5.69 -0.39
C ARG A 154 -14.61 4.37 -0.67
N VAL A 155 -13.99 3.56 -1.53
CA VAL A 155 -14.52 2.23 -1.82
C VAL A 155 -14.21 1.32 -0.63
N ASN A 156 -15.23 0.95 0.14
CA ASN A 156 -15.09 0.00 1.23
C ASN A 156 -15.21 -1.44 0.70
N ASP A 157 -14.12 -1.94 0.12
CA ASP A 157 -14.03 -3.33 -0.36
C ASP A 157 -13.63 -4.31 0.75
N SER A 158 -13.74 -3.94 2.04
CA SER A 158 -13.30 -4.81 3.15
C SER A 158 -14.04 -6.15 3.16
N LEU A 159 -15.37 -6.15 2.99
CA LEU A 159 -16.16 -7.38 2.93
C LEU A 159 -15.76 -8.25 1.73
N ARG A 160 -15.63 -7.63 0.54
CA ARG A 160 -15.23 -8.31 -0.70
C ARG A 160 -13.83 -8.93 -0.56
N THR A 161 -12.91 -8.20 0.08
CA THR A 161 -11.56 -8.64 0.42
C THR A 161 -11.60 -9.85 1.37
N TRP A 162 -12.39 -9.80 2.43
CA TRP A 162 -12.51 -10.93 3.36
C TRP A 162 -13.13 -12.17 2.70
N ILE A 163 -14.11 -12.00 1.81
CA ILE A 163 -14.66 -13.10 1.02
C ILE A 163 -13.59 -13.70 0.10
N ALA A 164 -12.78 -12.87 -0.57
CA ALA A 164 -11.68 -13.34 -1.41
C ALA A 164 -10.61 -14.10 -0.61
N VAL A 165 -10.20 -13.56 0.53
CA VAL A 165 -9.25 -14.22 1.45
C VAL A 165 -9.82 -15.54 1.98
N GLY A 166 -11.08 -15.55 2.42
CA GLY A 166 -11.75 -16.77 2.88
C GLY A 166 -11.84 -17.83 1.79
N SER A 167 -12.16 -17.43 0.56
CA SER A 167 -12.21 -18.31 -0.61
C SER A 167 -10.83 -18.92 -0.91
N TYR A 168 -9.76 -18.13 -0.81
CA TYR A 168 -8.40 -18.62 -0.95
C TYR A 168 -8.03 -19.64 0.14
N ILE A 169 -8.33 -19.34 1.41
CA ILE A 169 -8.07 -20.25 2.53
C ILE A 169 -8.81 -21.58 2.34
N VAL A 170 -10.10 -21.54 1.98
CA VAL A 170 -10.91 -22.74 1.70
C VAL A 170 -10.32 -23.52 0.52
N GLY A 171 -9.85 -22.84 -0.52
CA GLY A 171 -9.19 -23.46 -1.68
C GLY A 171 -7.91 -24.21 -1.26
N VAL A 172 -7.05 -23.58 -0.47
CA VAL A 172 -5.82 -24.18 0.06
C VAL A 172 -6.15 -25.40 0.93
N ILE A 173 -7.09 -25.27 1.88
CA ILE A 173 -7.51 -26.36 2.77
C ILE A 173 -8.08 -27.54 1.97
N SER A 174 -8.98 -27.27 1.03
CA SER A 174 -9.61 -28.30 0.20
C SER A 174 -8.58 -29.10 -0.59
N ALA A 175 -7.55 -28.44 -1.09
CA ALA A 175 -6.48 -29.10 -1.83
C ALA A 175 -5.52 -29.89 -0.92
N PHE A 176 -5.27 -29.42 0.30
CA PHE A 176 -4.59 -30.21 1.32
C PHE A 176 -5.35 -31.49 1.65
N LEU A 177 -6.65 -31.39 1.93
CA LEU A 177 -7.50 -32.55 2.22
C LEU A 177 -7.50 -33.57 1.07
N LYS A 178 -7.65 -33.11 -0.19
CA LYS A 178 -7.55 -33.98 -1.37
C LYS A 178 -6.18 -34.66 -1.50
N THR A 179 -5.11 -34.00 -1.06
CA THR A 179 -3.76 -34.59 -1.10
C THR A 179 -3.59 -35.67 -0.03
N LEU A 180 -4.22 -35.50 1.14
CA LEU A 180 -4.27 -36.53 2.18
C LEU A 180 -5.08 -37.76 1.71
N GLU A 181 -6.26 -37.54 1.11
CA GLU A 181 -7.12 -38.62 0.61
C GLU A 181 -6.50 -39.41 -0.54
N SER A 182 -5.81 -38.73 -1.46
CA SER A 182 -5.19 -39.36 -2.64
C SER A 182 -3.86 -40.06 -2.38
N GLY A 183 -3.47 -40.25 -1.11
CA GLY A 183 -2.25 -40.97 -0.75
C GLY A 183 -0.96 -40.21 -1.07
N ALA A 184 -0.99 -38.87 -1.00
CA ALA A 184 0.17 -38.00 -1.16
C ALA A 184 0.97 -38.24 -2.45
N SER A 185 0.31 -38.17 -3.62
CA SER A 185 1.07 -38.09 -4.87
C SER A 185 2.00 -36.87 -4.81
N ASN A 186 3.31 -37.06 -4.97
CA ASN A 186 4.31 -35.99 -4.87
C ASN A 186 3.93 -34.78 -5.76
N ARG A 187 3.25 -35.01 -6.88
CA ARG A 187 2.90 -33.93 -7.80
C ARG A 187 1.89 -32.92 -7.22
N THR A 188 1.05 -33.31 -6.28
CA THR A 188 0.00 -32.44 -5.71
C THR A 188 0.58 -31.58 -4.59
N ALA A 189 1.28 -32.18 -3.62
CA ALA A 189 1.91 -31.50 -2.49
C ALA A 189 2.84 -30.36 -2.92
N HIS A 190 3.66 -30.62 -3.94
CA HIS A 190 4.60 -29.62 -4.45
C HIS A 190 3.93 -28.46 -5.19
N THR A 191 2.72 -28.68 -5.75
CA THR A 191 1.94 -27.59 -6.34
C THR A 191 1.32 -26.71 -5.26
N ILE A 192 0.83 -27.36 -4.18
CA ILE A 192 0.35 -26.66 -2.98
C ILE A 192 1.46 -25.78 -2.41
N ALA A 193 2.70 -26.29 -2.36
CA ALA A 193 3.84 -25.53 -1.86
C ALA A 193 4.08 -24.23 -2.65
N PHE A 194 4.00 -24.26 -3.98
CA PHE A 194 4.08 -23.02 -4.77
C PHE A 194 2.89 -22.09 -4.56
N ALA A 195 1.69 -22.61 -4.32
CA ALA A 195 0.55 -21.76 -3.97
C ALA A 195 0.73 -21.08 -2.61
N LEU A 196 1.29 -21.80 -1.63
CA LEU A 196 1.62 -21.26 -0.30
C LEU A 196 2.70 -20.19 -0.36
N LEU A 197 3.62 -20.27 -1.33
CA LEU A 197 4.60 -19.22 -1.57
C LEU A 197 3.93 -17.86 -1.83
N TYR A 198 2.71 -17.83 -2.36
CA TYR A 198 1.92 -16.61 -2.58
C TYR A 198 0.98 -16.25 -1.43
N SER A 199 1.00 -16.97 -0.30
CA SER A 199 0.14 -16.63 0.85
C SER A 199 0.48 -15.28 1.49
N TRP A 200 1.63 -14.68 1.18
CA TRP A 200 1.95 -13.29 1.55
C TRP A 200 0.98 -12.27 0.93
N LEU A 201 0.28 -12.62 -0.16
CA LEU A 201 -0.75 -11.77 -0.76
C LEU A 201 -1.91 -11.51 0.21
N ILE A 202 -2.20 -12.43 1.13
CA ILE A 202 -3.28 -12.27 2.12
C ILE A 202 -3.07 -10.99 2.95
N PRO A 203 -1.96 -10.85 3.71
CA PRO A 203 -1.73 -9.61 4.45
C PRO A 203 -1.55 -8.41 3.52
N ALA A 204 -0.94 -8.55 2.33
CA ALA A 204 -0.79 -7.42 1.40
C ALA A 204 -2.15 -6.84 0.98
N VAL A 205 -3.11 -7.68 0.61
CA VAL A 205 -4.46 -7.26 0.21
C VAL A 205 -5.27 -6.75 1.40
N VAL A 206 -5.15 -7.37 2.58
CA VAL A 206 -5.83 -6.88 3.80
C VAL A 206 -5.31 -5.49 4.21
N ILE A 207 -3.99 -5.27 4.18
CA ILE A 207 -3.39 -3.97 4.47
C ILE A 207 -3.80 -2.97 3.37
N SER A 208 -3.79 -3.37 2.11
CA SER A 208 -4.25 -2.54 0.98
C SER A 208 -5.73 -2.10 1.15
N ALA A 209 -6.63 -3.02 1.50
CA ALA A 209 -8.02 -2.70 1.79
C ALA A 209 -8.17 -1.77 3.03
N SER A 210 -7.27 -1.89 4.00
CA SER A 210 -7.24 -1.03 5.19
C SER A 210 -6.74 0.39 4.87
N VAL A 211 -5.77 0.52 3.98
CA VAL A 211 -5.35 1.80 3.39
C VAL A 211 -6.51 2.42 2.60
N GLY A 212 -7.29 1.59 1.92
CA GLY A 212 -8.44 1.98 1.12
C GLY A 212 -8.04 2.45 -0.28
N GLY A 213 -9.01 3.01 -0.99
CA GLY A 213 -8.85 3.63 -2.30
C GLY A 213 -10.02 4.57 -2.58
N PHE A 214 -9.81 5.51 -3.50
CA PHE A 214 -10.87 6.40 -3.98
C PHE A 214 -11.40 5.88 -5.31
N ALA A 215 -12.72 5.96 -5.51
CA ALA A 215 -13.34 5.58 -6.77
C ALA A 215 -12.83 6.42 -7.97
N SER A 216 -12.36 7.65 -7.71
CA SER A 216 -11.81 8.53 -8.73
C SER A 216 -10.70 9.42 -8.18
N THR A 217 -9.64 9.57 -8.97
CA THR A 217 -8.55 10.54 -8.77
C THR A 217 -9.02 12.00 -8.70
N ARG A 218 -10.20 12.28 -9.25
CA ARG A 218 -10.76 13.63 -9.34
C ARG A 218 -11.34 14.12 -8.02
N VAL A 219 -11.77 13.20 -7.14
CA VAL A 219 -12.45 13.58 -5.88
C VAL A 219 -11.48 14.30 -4.96
N GLY A 220 -10.30 13.73 -4.74
CA GLY A 220 -9.27 14.39 -3.93
C GLY A 220 -8.93 15.78 -4.49
N ARG A 221 -8.64 15.86 -5.80
CA ARG A 221 -8.24 17.13 -6.45
C ARG A 221 -9.32 18.20 -6.32
N ARG A 222 -10.58 17.81 -6.54
CA ARG A 222 -11.72 18.71 -6.39
C ARG A 222 -11.83 19.24 -4.97
N VAL A 223 -11.71 18.36 -3.98
CA VAL A 223 -11.84 18.71 -2.56
C VAL A 223 -10.77 19.73 -2.12
N VAL A 224 -9.51 19.56 -2.51
CA VAL A 224 -8.48 20.55 -2.15
C VAL A 224 -8.68 21.86 -2.90
N ARG A 225 -9.06 21.82 -4.19
CA ARG A 225 -9.38 23.04 -4.94
C ARG A 225 -10.52 23.81 -4.30
N GLU A 226 -11.56 23.13 -3.82
CA GLU A 226 -12.66 23.78 -3.09
C GLU A 226 -12.16 24.44 -1.79
N ILE A 227 -11.25 23.81 -1.05
CA ILE A 227 -10.62 24.43 0.14
C ILE A 227 -9.78 25.64 -0.26
N GLN A 228 -9.01 25.54 -1.35
CA GLN A 228 -8.20 26.63 -1.88
C GLN A 228 -9.08 27.80 -2.35
N ASP A 229 -10.17 27.52 -3.05
CA ASP A 229 -11.14 28.51 -3.54
C ASP A 229 -11.89 29.21 -2.40
N GLU A 230 -12.05 28.54 -1.24
CA GLU A 230 -12.63 29.12 -0.02
C GLU A 230 -11.63 30.04 0.70
N LEU A 231 -10.33 29.74 0.62
CA LEU A 231 -9.28 30.48 1.32
C LEU A 231 -8.62 31.58 0.48
N GLN A 232 -8.68 31.50 -0.85
CA GLN A 232 -8.13 32.42 -1.86
C GLN A 232 -6.80 33.05 -1.44
N ASP A 233 -6.87 34.25 -0.85
CA ASP A 233 -5.73 35.09 -0.48
C ASP A 233 -4.87 34.52 0.67
N ASP A 234 -5.45 33.65 1.52
CA ASP A 234 -4.73 33.07 2.65
C ASP A 234 -4.09 31.71 2.30
N TRP A 235 -4.32 31.17 1.09
CA TRP A 235 -3.76 29.87 0.70
C TRP A 235 -2.26 29.97 0.38
N GLU A 236 -1.43 29.78 1.42
CA GLU A 236 0.04 29.81 1.30
C GLU A 236 0.67 28.44 0.99
N ILE A 237 -0.14 27.40 0.79
CA ILE A 237 0.39 26.07 0.42
C ILE A 237 0.81 26.14 -1.04
N SER A 238 2.13 26.14 -1.26
CA SER A 238 2.73 26.25 -2.60
C SER A 238 2.07 25.30 -3.58
N ASP A 239 1.61 25.84 -4.72
CA ASP A 239 1.02 25.02 -5.77
C ASP A 239 2.09 24.03 -6.26
N PRO A 240 1.79 22.73 -6.24
CA PRO A 240 2.64 21.71 -6.80
C PRO A 240 3.20 21.95 -8.19
N ALA A 241 2.45 22.64 -9.05
CA ALA A 241 2.88 22.91 -10.42
C ALA A 241 4.16 23.75 -10.50
N ASP A 242 4.47 24.54 -9.44
CA ASP A 242 5.72 25.30 -9.33
C ASP A 242 6.90 24.48 -8.80
N ILE A 243 6.63 23.32 -8.17
CA ILE A 243 7.69 22.36 -7.83
C ILE A 243 7.97 21.56 -9.10
N THR A 244 8.97 22.00 -9.85
CA THR A 244 9.41 21.37 -11.10
C THR A 244 9.79 19.91 -10.84
N TYR A 245 8.82 19.00 -10.97
CA TYR A 245 9.13 17.59 -11.07
C TYR A 245 9.96 17.40 -12.34
N PRO A 246 11.04 16.60 -12.31
CA PRO A 246 11.70 16.20 -13.53
C PRO A 246 10.67 15.40 -14.35
N SER A 247 10.07 16.05 -15.34
CA SER A 247 9.06 15.54 -16.27
C SER A 247 9.58 14.42 -17.20
N THR A 248 10.72 13.82 -16.86
CA THR A 248 11.38 12.79 -17.65
C THR A 248 11.49 11.50 -16.85
N VAL A 249 10.36 10.80 -16.71
CA VAL A 249 10.41 9.37 -16.39
C VAL A 249 10.84 8.64 -17.67
N ARG A 250 12.14 8.35 -17.80
CA ARG A 250 12.62 7.45 -18.85
C ARG A 250 12.16 6.04 -18.52
N PHE A 251 11.17 5.53 -19.26
CA PHE A 251 10.87 4.12 -19.22
C PHE A 251 12.07 3.34 -19.79
N PRO A 252 12.58 2.31 -19.10
CA PRO A 252 13.77 1.56 -19.52
C PRO A 252 13.59 0.78 -20.85
N PHE A 253 12.38 0.77 -21.41
CA PHE A 253 12.04 0.03 -22.63
C PHE A 253 11.70 0.92 -23.83
N SER A 254 11.80 2.25 -23.72
CA SER A 254 11.54 3.14 -24.85
C SER A 254 12.47 4.35 -24.84
N GLU A 255 13.55 4.28 -25.60
CA GLU A 255 14.44 5.43 -25.84
C GLU A 255 13.77 6.54 -26.69
N SER A 256 12.59 6.28 -27.27
CA SER A 256 11.96 7.18 -28.25
C SER A 256 10.60 7.76 -27.84
N LEU A 257 10.08 7.44 -26.65
CA LEU A 257 8.78 7.95 -26.20
C LEU A 257 8.99 8.92 -25.04
N ILE A 258 9.52 10.10 -25.39
CA ILE A 258 9.51 11.27 -24.51
C ILE A 258 8.05 11.73 -24.47
N LEU A 259 7.34 11.44 -23.38
CA LEU A 259 6.02 11.99 -23.14
C LEU A 259 6.23 13.48 -22.75
N GLU A 260 6.30 14.37 -23.74
CA GLU A 260 6.50 15.82 -23.53
C GLU A 260 5.32 16.51 -22.84
N ASP A 261 4.15 15.86 -22.81
CA ASP A 261 2.96 16.41 -22.20
C ASP A 261 2.95 16.11 -20.69
N SER A 262 3.40 17.08 -19.90
CA SER A 262 3.38 17.03 -18.44
C SER A 262 1.97 16.83 -17.89
N THR A 263 0.92 17.24 -18.61
CA THR A 263 -0.47 17.03 -18.19
C THR A 263 -0.88 15.56 -18.36
N ALA A 264 -0.44 14.90 -19.43
CA ALA A 264 -0.62 13.46 -19.61
C ALA A 264 0.24 12.64 -18.63
N LEU A 265 1.45 13.14 -18.30
CA LEU A 265 2.33 12.55 -17.29
C LEU A 265 1.72 12.66 -15.88
N GLU A 266 1.25 13.84 -15.48
CA GLU A 266 0.51 14.06 -14.22
C GLU A 266 -0.80 13.27 -14.14
N GLU A 267 -1.53 13.12 -15.26
CA GLU A 267 -2.70 12.24 -15.33
C GLU A 267 -2.33 10.75 -15.23
N SER A 268 -1.12 10.36 -15.66
CA SER A 268 -0.66 8.96 -15.65
C SER A 268 0.04 8.53 -14.36
N PHE A 269 0.63 9.46 -13.60
CA PHE A 269 1.42 9.18 -12.38
C PHE A 269 0.82 9.72 -11.09
N SER A 270 -0.36 10.32 -11.11
CA SER A 270 -1.01 10.73 -9.87
C SER A 270 -1.61 9.50 -9.16
N PHE A 271 -0.85 8.96 -8.20
CA PHE A 271 -1.13 7.69 -7.51
C PHE A 271 -2.15 7.85 -6.37
N PHE A 272 -3.41 8.12 -6.69
CA PHE A 272 -4.44 8.36 -5.67
C PHE A 272 -4.92 7.09 -4.97
N GLY A 273 -5.21 7.20 -3.67
CA GLY A 273 -5.99 6.27 -2.86
C GLY A 273 -5.30 4.96 -2.51
N SER A 274 -4.54 4.41 -3.44
CA SER A 274 -4.14 3.01 -3.50
C SER A 274 -2.64 2.82 -3.25
N TYR A 275 -2.14 1.59 -3.42
CA TYR A 275 -0.70 1.33 -3.42
C TYR A 275 -0.01 2.23 -4.47
N SER A 276 0.88 3.10 -4.00
CA SER A 276 1.77 3.91 -4.83
C SER A 276 3.20 3.44 -4.62
N PHE A 277 3.94 3.31 -5.73
CA PHE A 277 5.35 3.05 -5.64
C PHE A 277 6.05 4.32 -5.12
N ARG A 278 6.70 4.21 -3.95
CA ARG A 278 7.42 5.34 -3.33
C ARG A 278 8.91 5.12 -3.37
N HIS A 279 9.61 6.03 -4.03
CA HIS A 279 11.07 6.11 -3.95
C HIS A 279 11.53 6.66 -2.59
N ASN A 280 10.85 7.69 -2.06
CA ASN A 280 11.23 8.30 -0.79
C ASN A 280 10.30 7.87 0.36
N MET A 281 10.78 6.95 1.20
CA MET A 281 10.04 6.47 2.38
C MET A 281 10.50 7.12 3.70
N SER A 282 11.05 8.33 3.64
CA SER A 282 11.46 9.05 4.84
C SER A 282 10.23 9.42 5.69
N LEU A 283 10.08 8.80 6.86
CA LEU A 283 9.07 9.18 7.85
C LEU A 283 9.59 10.26 8.82
N LYS A 284 10.69 10.95 8.47
CA LYS A 284 11.25 12.01 9.31
C LYS A 284 10.34 13.23 9.22
N LEU A 285 9.43 13.35 10.17
CA LEU A 285 8.72 14.60 10.40
C LEU A 285 9.68 15.63 11.02
N PRO A 286 9.56 16.94 10.70
CA PRO A 286 10.37 17.97 11.33
C PRO A 286 10.21 17.84 12.85
N SER A 287 11.33 18.01 13.55
CA SER A 287 11.37 17.88 15.01
C SER A 287 10.29 18.78 15.61
N PRO A 288 9.46 18.25 16.53
CA PRO A 288 8.58 19.09 17.32
C PRO A 288 9.42 20.20 17.97
N SER A 289 8.82 21.37 18.16
CA SER A 289 9.43 22.40 19.03
C SER A 289 9.70 21.79 20.42
N ALA A 290 10.69 22.31 21.16
CA ALA A 290 11.12 21.74 22.45
C ALA A 290 10.02 21.61 23.52
N LEU A 291 8.85 22.25 23.32
CA LEU A 291 7.68 22.13 24.18
C LEU A 291 6.77 20.93 23.84
N GLU A 292 6.91 20.36 22.65
CA GLU A 292 6.04 19.33 22.08
C GLU A 292 6.70 17.93 22.16
N THR A 293 7.99 17.88 22.49
CA THR A 293 8.81 16.68 22.67
C THR A 293 8.45 15.84 23.90
N GLU A 294 7.86 16.42 24.95
CA GLU A 294 7.58 15.70 26.20
C GLU A 294 6.35 14.77 26.11
N ARG A 295 5.33 15.10 25.30
CA ARG A 295 4.10 14.30 25.17
C ARG A 295 4.07 13.35 23.96
N THR A 296 4.80 13.67 22.89
CA THR A 296 4.74 12.91 21.62
C THR A 296 5.68 11.71 21.56
N HIS A 297 6.44 11.45 22.64
CA HIS A 297 7.43 10.37 22.68
C HIS A 297 6.82 8.94 22.66
N SER A 298 5.50 8.83 22.67
CA SER A 298 4.80 7.55 22.68
C SER A 298 4.67 6.99 21.25
N TRP A 299 5.63 6.11 20.89
CA TRP A 299 5.52 5.07 19.85
C TRP A 299 5.61 5.48 18.37
N ASN A 300 6.54 6.35 17.97
CA ASN A 300 6.90 6.43 16.55
C ASN A 300 7.65 5.16 16.14
N ARG A 301 7.04 4.33 15.27
CA ARG A 301 7.68 3.08 14.81
C ARG A 301 8.79 3.40 13.83
N PRO A 302 10.06 3.06 14.09
CA PRO A 302 11.13 3.42 13.19
C PRO A 302 11.00 2.72 11.82
N ASN A 303 11.53 3.32 10.76
CA ASN A 303 11.43 2.80 9.40
C ASN A 303 11.93 1.35 9.25
N TRP A 304 12.98 0.98 10.00
CA TRP A 304 13.52 -0.39 9.98
C TRP A 304 12.53 -1.40 10.55
N LEU A 305 11.72 -1.03 11.55
CA LEU A 305 10.72 -1.92 12.13
C LEU A 305 9.61 -2.22 11.13
N LEU A 306 9.14 -1.21 10.39
CA LEU A 306 8.16 -1.40 9.32
C LEU A 306 8.72 -2.28 8.19
N LEU A 307 10.00 -2.12 7.85
CA LEU A 307 10.67 -3.01 6.89
C LEU A 307 10.73 -4.45 7.41
N LEU A 308 11.11 -4.68 8.66
CA LEU A 308 11.10 -6.02 9.24
C LEU A 308 9.69 -6.62 9.25
N LEU A 309 8.67 -5.84 9.60
CA LEU A 309 7.27 -6.26 9.55
C LEU A 309 6.84 -6.66 8.13
N SER A 310 7.34 -5.96 7.10
CA SER A 310 7.07 -6.30 5.71
C SER A 310 7.71 -7.63 5.27
N CYS A 311 8.85 -8.01 5.85
CA CYS A 311 9.51 -9.28 5.55
C CYS A 311 8.77 -10.50 6.14
N ILE A 312 8.07 -10.34 7.26
CA ILE A 312 7.45 -11.46 8.01
C ILE A 312 6.50 -12.30 7.15
N PRO A 313 5.52 -11.73 6.43
CA PRO A 313 4.63 -12.53 5.58
C PRO A 313 5.35 -13.34 4.51
N ILE A 314 6.38 -12.76 3.88
CA ILE A 314 7.17 -13.40 2.82
C ILE A 314 7.99 -14.55 3.39
N LEU A 315 8.62 -14.34 4.55
CA LEU A 315 9.39 -15.39 5.24
C LEU A 315 8.49 -16.54 5.70
N ILE A 316 7.32 -16.25 6.26
CA ILE A 316 6.35 -17.29 6.67
C ILE A 316 5.85 -18.07 5.45
N ALA A 317 5.45 -17.39 4.37
CA ALA A 317 5.01 -18.03 3.12
C ALA A 317 6.11 -18.90 2.50
N THR A 318 7.35 -18.40 2.47
CA THR A 318 8.50 -19.15 1.95
C THR A 318 8.82 -20.35 2.83
N PHE A 319 8.89 -20.15 4.15
CA PHE A 319 9.20 -21.22 5.10
C PHE A 319 8.18 -22.36 5.01
N THR A 320 6.89 -22.03 5.00
CA THR A 320 5.81 -23.02 4.87
C THR A 320 5.85 -23.75 3.52
N ALA A 321 6.11 -23.05 2.42
CA ALA A 321 6.28 -23.65 1.09
C ALA A 321 7.49 -24.62 1.04
N VAL A 322 8.64 -24.19 1.56
CA VAL A 322 9.88 -24.98 1.59
C VAL A 322 9.73 -26.19 2.51
N LEU A 323 9.13 -26.02 3.68
CA LEU A 323 8.87 -27.10 4.63
C LEU A 323 7.95 -28.15 4.01
N LEU A 324 6.87 -27.73 3.34
CA LEU A 324 5.97 -28.66 2.65
C LEU A 324 6.73 -29.41 1.55
N SER A 325 7.54 -28.72 0.75
CA SER A 325 8.33 -29.34 -0.32
C SER A 325 9.39 -30.30 0.23
N TRP A 326 9.96 -30.00 1.40
CA TRP A 326 10.94 -30.85 2.08
C TRP A 326 10.33 -32.14 2.61
N MET A 327 9.13 -32.06 3.19
CA MET A 327 8.45 -33.20 3.82
C MET A 327 7.86 -34.20 2.81
N HIS A 328 7.66 -33.79 1.57
CA HIS A 328 7.06 -34.66 0.54
C HIS A 328 8.10 -35.19 -0.44
N PRO A 329 8.06 -36.50 -0.79
CA PRO A 329 9.09 -37.08 -1.62
C PRO A 329 9.34 -36.34 -2.95
N PRO A 330 10.60 -36.25 -3.40
CA PRO A 330 11.82 -36.71 -2.72
C PRO A 330 12.09 -35.88 -1.44
N ASN A 331 12.31 -36.57 -0.32
CA ASN A 331 12.52 -35.90 0.97
C ASN A 331 13.82 -35.08 0.94
N GLY A 332 13.80 -33.90 1.56
CA GLY A 332 14.97 -33.03 1.66
C GLY A 332 14.97 -31.82 0.72
N LEU A 333 16.15 -31.21 0.55
CA LEU A 333 16.37 -30.11 -0.40
C LEU A 333 16.38 -30.61 -1.84
N GLY A 334 15.19 -30.64 -2.44
CA GLY A 334 15.02 -30.87 -3.87
C GLY A 334 15.13 -29.60 -4.70
N CYS A 335 15.07 -29.77 -6.03
CA CYS A 335 15.06 -28.66 -6.99
C CYS A 335 13.93 -27.65 -6.73
N ARG A 336 12.78 -28.12 -6.23
CA ARG A 336 11.60 -27.28 -5.96
C ARG A 336 11.78 -26.37 -4.75
N SER A 337 12.30 -26.92 -3.66
CA SER A 337 12.67 -26.14 -2.48
C SER A 337 13.74 -25.10 -2.84
N MET A 338 14.73 -25.48 -3.66
CA MET A 338 15.72 -24.52 -4.19
C MET A 338 15.07 -23.42 -5.02
N THR A 339 14.09 -23.72 -5.88
CA THR A 339 13.34 -22.70 -6.63
C THR A 339 12.58 -21.76 -5.71
N GLN A 340 11.92 -22.25 -4.66
CA GLN A 340 11.20 -21.42 -3.68
C GLN A 340 12.15 -20.51 -2.89
N ILE A 341 13.30 -21.05 -2.46
CA ILE A 341 14.37 -20.27 -1.82
C ILE A 341 14.90 -19.21 -2.78
N ALA A 342 15.09 -19.55 -4.07
CA ALA A 342 15.54 -18.63 -5.09
C ALA A 342 14.53 -17.50 -5.32
N PHE A 343 13.22 -17.78 -5.37
CA PHE A 343 12.19 -16.74 -5.45
C PHE A 343 12.27 -15.78 -4.26
N CYS A 344 12.39 -16.31 -3.04
CA CYS A 344 12.54 -15.50 -1.85
C CYS A 344 13.81 -14.63 -1.89
N ALA A 345 14.96 -15.21 -2.26
CA ALA A 345 16.21 -14.48 -2.44
C ALA A 345 16.08 -13.37 -3.50
N THR A 346 15.43 -13.64 -4.63
CA THR A 346 15.17 -12.63 -5.66
C THR A 346 14.28 -11.50 -5.14
N TRP A 347 13.26 -11.79 -4.33
CA TRP A 347 12.45 -10.75 -3.70
C TRP A 347 13.26 -9.87 -2.74
N PHE A 348 14.11 -10.45 -1.89
CA PHE A 348 15.01 -9.68 -1.03
C PHE A 348 16.01 -8.83 -1.82
N LEU A 349 16.55 -9.38 -2.90
CA LEU A 349 17.47 -8.66 -3.79
C LEU A 349 16.75 -7.52 -4.51
N SER A 350 15.52 -7.74 -4.96
CA SER A 350 14.63 -6.73 -5.57
C SER A 350 14.46 -5.55 -4.62
N THR A 351 14.08 -5.80 -3.36
CA THR A 351 13.93 -4.74 -2.35
C THR A 351 15.24 -4.01 -2.05
N LEU A 352 16.37 -4.72 -2.08
CA LEU A 352 17.68 -4.09 -1.91
C LEU A 352 17.97 -3.13 -3.07
N PHE A 353 17.73 -3.56 -4.32
CA PHE A 353 17.87 -2.70 -5.49
C PHE A 353 16.94 -1.50 -5.44
N THR A 354 15.65 -1.72 -5.15
CA THR A 354 14.65 -0.66 -5.00
C THR A 354 15.02 0.38 -3.94
N LYS A 355 15.81 0.01 -2.92
CA LYS A 355 16.33 0.96 -1.92
C LYS A 355 17.62 1.66 -2.32
N LEU A 356 18.43 1.05 -3.18
CA LEU A 356 19.70 1.61 -3.64
C LEU A 356 19.51 2.58 -4.81
N THR A 357 18.48 2.36 -5.63
CA THR A 357 18.04 3.25 -6.72
C THR A 357 17.07 4.30 -6.19
#